data_AF-A0A3M6TD44-F1
#
_entry.id   AF-A0A3M6TD44-F1
#
_cell.length_a   1.000
_cell.length_b   1.000
_cell.length_c   1.000
_cell.angle_alpha   90.00
_cell.angle_beta   90.00
_cell.angle_gamma   90.00
#
_symmetry.space_group_name_H-M   'P 1'
#
loop_
_entity.id
_entity.type
_entity.pdbx_description
1 polymer ?
#
loop_
_entity_poly.entity_id
_entity_poly.type
_entity_poly.pdbx_seq_one_letter_code
_entity_poly.pdbx_strand_id
1 'polypeptide(L)'
;MMEEELKNERASSAMRSNQVDEATEALEKERKEHEETQRRLEEITRQNEALIENYRKERDVIEKELINEKEGCVKLKKQVLEMKEAFEKKQQENKEKQKVIEELGRQQEKLDAESKAEIKKLSVSLRQSFRFTSRDLVFPPFRPPIMNLLVFKEKNNSYQEKIKGLNSTLKNLKKESDKMEKEKKEQKSKLNAKEQELAKLKDLLKKEESENKKVSEEVEKLKEDNDQLRKDLDAEKKKLEETEEELRAETKAKGDALNELEKLREGCGRVFNYKKDFDRCGVIYAMGMNFGANRRWVNPSKSGVSTRVSASRSSDEVGSATDLLERCHKQGKISGTKNVKESWWCVALSEKYSLYLTHYTLRHGLDNGGSFLRNWQLEGSFDGSTWEVLKKHHNDSKLCEPSSYTATWPIEGEVGAYRFFRVVQKGKNSSNEYGIYLSGIELYGVLMKGYNS
;
A
#
# COMPACT_ATOMS: atom_id res chain seq x y z
N MET A 1 -31.29 47.39 -32.34
CA MET A 1 -31.73 45.98 -32.44
C MET A 1 -30.65 45.07 -33.03
N MET A 2 -30.26 45.17 -34.30
CA MET A 2 -29.26 44.25 -34.89
C MET A 2 -27.87 44.33 -34.22
N GLU A 3 -27.40 45.53 -33.90
CA GLU A 3 -26.16 45.73 -33.13
C GLU A 3 -26.24 45.19 -31.70
N GLU A 4 -27.44 45.18 -31.12
CA GLU A 4 -27.70 44.80 -29.73
C GLU A 4 -27.71 43.26 -29.58
N GLU A 5 -28.26 42.56 -30.58
CA GLU A 5 -28.19 41.10 -30.67
C GLU A 5 -26.75 40.61 -30.94
N LEU A 6 -26.00 41.31 -31.80
CA LEU A 6 -24.60 41.01 -32.07
C LEU A 6 -23.71 41.22 -30.83
N LYS A 7 -24.04 42.23 -30.01
CA LYS A 7 -23.43 42.44 -28.68
C LYS A 7 -23.73 41.28 -27.73
N ASN A 8 -24.99 40.82 -27.68
CA ASN A 8 -25.40 39.73 -26.80
C ASN A 8 -24.83 38.36 -27.21
N GLU A 9 -24.69 38.09 -28.51
CA GLU A 9 -24.05 36.86 -28.99
C GLU A 9 -22.55 36.84 -28.71
N ARG A 10 -21.86 37.98 -28.93
CA ARG A 10 -20.46 38.13 -28.54
C ARG A 10 -20.28 37.96 -27.03
N ALA A 11 -21.19 38.50 -26.22
CA ALA A 11 -21.17 38.30 -24.77
C ALA A 11 -21.41 36.83 -24.37
N SER A 12 -22.33 36.12 -25.03
CA SER A 12 -22.61 34.70 -24.76
C SER A 12 -21.50 33.76 -25.24
N SER A 13 -20.84 34.09 -26.35
CA SER A 13 -19.65 33.36 -26.83
C SER A 13 -18.46 33.59 -25.92
N ALA A 14 -18.24 34.83 -25.48
CA ALA A 14 -17.21 35.17 -24.50
C ALA A 14 -17.48 34.44 -23.17
N MET A 15 -18.74 34.36 -22.72
CA MET A 15 -19.11 33.65 -21.51
C MET A 15 -18.86 32.13 -21.61
N ARG A 16 -19.12 31.52 -22.79
CA ARG A 16 -18.82 30.10 -23.02
C ARG A 16 -17.33 29.82 -23.16
N SER A 17 -16.57 30.72 -23.79
CA SER A 17 -15.10 30.66 -23.79
C SER A 17 -14.59 30.69 -22.36
N ASN A 18 -15.01 31.68 -21.57
CA ASN A 18 -14.62 31.79 -20.15
C ASN A 18 -14.96 30.52 -19.35
N GLN A 19 -16.11 29.88 -19.59
CA GLN A 19 -16.46 28.62 -18.91
C GLN A 19 -15.58 27.44 -19.31
N VAL A 20 -15.14 27.38 -20.56
CA VAL A 20 -14.18 26.36 -21.02
C VAL A 20 -12.80 26.65 -20.43
N ASP A 21 -12.38 27.92 -20.46
CA ASP A 21 -11.11 28.38 -19.90
C ASP A 21 -11.05 28.07 -18.39
N GLU A 22 -12.13 28.37 -17.63
CA GLU A 22 -12.29 28.02 -16.22
C GLU A 22 -12.22 26.50 -15.97
N ALA A 23 -12.86 25.69 -16.83
CA ALA A 23 -12.83 24.23 -16.71
C ALA A 23 -11.43 23.67 -17.02
N THR A 24 -10.72 24.24 -17.99
CA THR A 24 -9.34 23.84 -18.29
C THR A 24 -8.37 24.25 -17.18
N GLU A 25 -8.54 25.42 -16.57
CA GLU A 25 -7.77 25.84 -15.40
C GLU A 25 -8.03 24.93 -14.20
N ALA A 26 -9.28 24.51 -13.97
CA ALA A 26 -9.63 23.57 -12.91
C ALA A 26 -8.97 22.19 -13.11
N LEU A 27 -9.02 21.64 -14.32
CA LEU A 27 -8.35 20.37 -14.66
C LEU A 27 -6.82 20.46 -14.53
N GLU A 28 -6.23 21.58 -14.93
CA GLU A 28 -4.79 21.78 -14.79
C GLU A 28 -4.36 21.95 -13.33
N LYS A 29 -5.22 22.51 -12.49
CA LYS A 29 -5.02 22.57 -11.03
C LYS A 29 -5.08 21.16 -10.42
N GLU A 30 -6.07 20.35 -10.76
CA GLU A 30 -6.17 18.95 -10.30
C GLU A 30 -4.97 18.12 -10.76
N ARG A 31 -4.49 18.30 -12.00
CA ARG A 31 -3.28 17.63 -12.48
C ARG A 31 -2.06 17.99 -11.65
N LYS A 32 -1.87 19.26 -11.30
CA LYS A 32 -0.77 19.73 -10.46
C LYS A 32 -0.86 19.18 -9.03
N GLU A 33 -2.06 19.11 -8.46
CA GLU A 33 -2.29 18.50 -7.14
C GLU A 33 -1.99 16.98 -7.16
N HIS A 34 -2.33 16.29 -8.24
CA HIS A 34 -1.98 14.88 -8.42
C HIS A 34 -0.46 14.67 -8.56
N GLU A 35 0.22 15.50 -9.35
CA GLU A 35 1.68 15.46 -9.48
C GLU A 35 2.38 15.73 -8.13
N GLU A 36 1.84 16.65 -7.32
CA GLU A 36 2.38 16.95 -5.99
C GLU A 36 2.19 15.79 -5.00
N THR A 37 1.01 15.15 -4.99
CA THR A 37 0.75 13.97 -4.15
C THR A 37 1.63 12.79 -4.53
N GLN A 38 1.88 12.59 -5.83
CA GLN A 38 2.78 11.54 -6.31
C GLN A 38 4.23 11.78 -5.87
N ARG A 39 4.72 13.03 -5.95
CA ARG A 39 6.04 13.40 -5.41
C ARG A 39 6.15 13.17 -3.90
N ARG A 40 5.09 13.46 -3.13
CA ARG A 40 5.07 13.19 -1.68
C ARG A 40 5.13 11.69 -1.39
N LEU A 41 4.45 10.86 -2.18
CA LEU A 41 4.47 9.41 -2.02
C LEU A 41 5.85 8.82 -2.33
N GLU A 42 6.52 9.32 -3.38
CA GLU A 42 7.88 8.94 -3.74
C GLU A 42 8.88 9.29 -2.62
N GLU A 43 8.74 10.49 -2.03
CA GLU A 43 9.59 10.91 -0.91
C GLU A 43 9.37 10.06 0.35
N ILE A 44 8.11 9.76 0.70
CA ILE A 44 7.80 8.86 1.83
C ILE A 44 8.38 7.47 1.60
N THR A 45 8.27 6.95 0.37
CA THR A 45 8.84 5.64 0.00
C THR A 45 10.35 5.62 0.19
N ARG A 46 11.03 6.67 -0.30
CA ARG A 46 12.48 6.83 -0.12
C ARG A 46 12.90 6.92 1.34
N GLN A 47 12.13 7.65 2.17
CA GLN A 47 12.40 7.76 3.60
C GLN A 47 12.21 6.41 4.32
N ASN A 48 11.17 5.65 3.96
CA ASN A 48 10.93 4.32 4.52
C ASN A 48 12.04 3.33 4.14
N GLU A 49 12.51 3.35 2.89
CA GLU A 49 13.65 2.52 2.46
C GLU A 49 14.94 2.85 3.23
N ALA A 50 15.22 4.14 3.44
CA ALA A 50 16.37 4.57 4.24
C ALA A 50 16.27 4.11 5.71
N LEU A 51 15.06 4.16 6.29
CA LEU A 51 14.81 3.70 7.65
C LEU A 51 15.00 2.18 7.79
N ILE A 52 14.48 1.39 6.84
CA ILE A 52 14.66 -0.07 6.79
C ILE A 52 16.16 -0.41 6.73
N GLU A 53 16.93 0.30 5.92
CA GLU A 53 18.36 0.07 5.78
C GLU A 53 19.14 0.42 7.07
N ASN A 54 18.73 1.46 7.80
CA ASN A 54 19.28 1.76 9.12
C ASN A 54 18.99 0.64 10.13
N TYR A 55 17.76 0.15 10.20
CA TYR A 55 17.40 -0.96 11.09
C TYR A 55 18.17 -2.24 10.77
N ARG A 56 18.42 -2.53 9.49
CA ARG A 56 19.28 -3.66 9.09
C ARG A 56 20.70 -3.51 9.61
N LYS A 57 21.30 -2.33 9.47
CA LYS A 57 22.66 -2.06 9.97
C LYS A 57 22.75 -2.18 11.49
N GLU A 58 21.77 -1.65 12.22
CA GLU A 58 21.73 -1.77 13.68
C GLU A 58 21.59 -3.24 14.12
N ARG A 59 20.73 -4.01 13.45
CA ARG A 59 20.58 -5.45 13.72
C ARG A 59 21.90 -6.21 13.52
N ASP A 60 22.62 -5.93 12.43
CA ASP A 60 23.89 -6.60 12.13
C ASP A 60 24.98 -6.25 13.15
N VAL A 61 24.96 -5.04 13.73
CA VAL A 61 25.88 -4.65 14.81
C VAL A 61 25.56 -5.44 16.08
N ILE A 62 24.29 -5.49 16.48
CA ILE A 62 23.84 -6.23 17.67
C ILE A 62 24.14 -7.72 17.53
N GLU A 63 23.94 -8.30 16.35
CA GLU A 63 24.21 -9.72 16.10
C GLU A 63 25.70 -10.05 16.25
N LYS A 64 26.59 -9.17 15.77
CA LYS A 64 28.04 -9.31 15.96
C LYS A 64 28.45 -9.18 17.42
N GLU A 65 27.88 -8.25 18.17
CA GLU A 65 28.15 -8.10 19.60
C GLU A 65 27.74 -9.35 20.38
N LEU A 66 26.56 -9.92 20.08
CA LEU A 66 26.05 -11.13 20.71
C LEU A 66 26.96 -12.35 20.44
N ILE A 67 27.50 -12.47 19.22
CA ILE A 67 28.46 -13.54 18.89
C ILE A 67 29.74 -13.39 19.72
N ASN A 68 30.27 -12.17 19.81
CA ASN A 68 31.49 -11.89 20.58
C ASN A 68 31.31 -12.17 22.09
N GLU A 69 30.16 -11.80 22.66
CA GLU A 69 29.84 -12.12 24.06
C GLU A 69 29.72 -13.62 24.31
N LYS A 70 29.08 -14.37 23.39
CA LYS A 70 29.00 -15.84 23.47
C LYS A 70 30.39 -16.48 23.45
N GLU A 71 31.28 -16.03 22.57
CA GLU A 71 32.67 -16.49 22.52
C GLU A 71 33.43 -16.18 23.82
N GLY A 72 33.23 -14.98 24.38
CA GLY A 72 33.77 -14.58 25.68
C GLY A 72 33.30 -15.50 26.82
N CYS A 73 32.00 -15.83 26.85
CA CYS A 73 31.41 -16.71 27.85
C CYS A 73 31.96 -18.15 27.76
N VAL A 74 32.17 -18.66 26.54
CA VAL A 74 32.80 -19.98 26.31
C VAL A 74 34.24 -19.99 26.83
N LYS A 75 35.00 -18.92 26.59
CA LYS A 75 36.38 -18.80 27.05
C LYS A 75 36.46 -18.75 28.58
N LEU A 76 35.57 -18.00 29.24
CA LEU A 76 35.47 -17.95 30.70
C LEU A 76 35.09 -19.31 31.30
N LYS A 77 34.12 -20.03 30.71
CA LYS A 77 33.75 -21.37 31.15
C LYS A 77 34.93 -22.34 31.11
N LYS A 78 35.77 -22.27 30.07
CA LYS A 78 36.98 -23.08 29.95
C LYS A 78 37.99 -22.76 31.06
N GLN A 79 38.25 -21.48 31.34
CA GLN A 79 39.17 -21.07 32.41
C GLN A 79 38.69 -21.52 33.80
N VAL A 80 37.38 -21.46 34.06
CA VAL A 80 36.80 -21.94 35.33
C VAL A 80 36.98 -23.44 35.49
N LEU A 81 36.84 -24.21 34.42
CA LEU A 81 37.04 -25.65 34.44
C LEU A 81 38.50 -26.01 34.76
N GLU A 82 39.45 -25.37 34.10
CA GLU A 82 40.90 -25.55 34.34
C GLU A 82 41.29 -25.21 35.78
N MET A 83 40.75 -24.11 36.35
CA MET A 83 40.98 -23.75 37.75
C MET A 83 40.42 -24.79 38.73
N LYS A 84 39.26 -25.38 38.41
CA LYS A 84 38.62 -26.40 39.27
C LYS A 84 39.45 -27.68 39.31
N GLU A 85 39.93 -28.15 38.16
CA GLU A 85 40.81 -29.32 38.07
C GLU A 85 42.12 -29.09 38.84
N ALA A 86 42.73 -27.91 38.71
CA ALA A 86 43.93 -27.56 39.45
C ALA A 86 43.70 -27.53 40.98
N PHE A 87 42.53 -27.08 41.42
CA PHE A 87 42.15 -27.08 42.84
C PHE A 87 41.98 -28.50 43.39
N GLU A 88 41.30 -29.38 42.66
CA GLU A 88 41.11 -30.79 43.04
C GLU A 88 42.45 -31.53 43.15
N LYS A 89 43.37 -31.27 42.22
CA LYS A 89 44.73 -31.83 42.29
C LYS A 89 45.49 -31.37 43.54
N LYS A 90 45.43 -30.07 43.87
CA LYS A 90 46.06 -29.53 45.09
C LYS A 90 45.43 -30.08 46.37
N GLN A 91 44.11 -30.29 46.40
CA GLN A 91 43.42 -30.95 47.51
C GLN A 91 43.95 -32.36 47.75
N GLN A 92 44.18 -33.12 46.68
CA GLN A 92 44.71 -34.48 46.77
C GLN A 92 46.17 -34.50 47.27
N GLU A 93 47.04 -33.65 46.72
CA GLU A 93 48.42 -33.51 47.19
C GLU A 93 48.48 -33.14 48.68
N ASN A 94 47.55 -32.31 49.16
CA ASN A 94 47.50 -31.91 50.56
C ASN A 94 47.06 -33.07 51.48
N LYS A 95 46.12 -33.91 51.03
CA LYS A 95 45.74 -35.15 51.75
C LYS A 95 46.92 -36.11 51.88
N GLU A 96 47.74 -36.24 50.85
CA GLU A 96 48.93 -37.10 50.89
C GLU A 96 49.99 -36.58 51.86
N LYS A 97 50.27 -35.28 51.83
CA LYS A 97 51.20 -34.65 52.78
C LYS A 97 50.74 -34.81 54.23
N GLN A 98 49.44 -34.71 54.49
CA GLN A 98 48.88 -34.91 55.83
C GLN A 98 49.11 -36.34 56.35
N LYS A 99 48.97 -37.36 55.49
CA LYS A 99 49.27 -38.76 55.86
C LYS A 99 50.74 -38.96 56.23
N VAL A 100 51.66 -38.32 55.50
CA VAL A 100 53.10 -38.41 55.79
C VAL A 100 53.44 -37.78 57.14
N ILE A 101 52.82 -36.64 57.47
CA ILE A 101 52.99 -35.97 58.77
C ILE A 101 52.52 -36.87 59.91
N GLU A 102 51.36 -37.51 59.78
CA GLU A 102 50.84 -38.44 60.78
C GLU A 102 51.76 -39.64 61.00
N GLU A 103 52.36 -40.17 59.94
CA GLU A 103 53.29 -41.30 60.02
C GLU A 103 54.61 -40.93 60.71
N LEU A 104 55.19 -39.77 60.38
CA LEU A 104 56.38 -39.25 61.06
C LEU A 104 56.12 -38.99 62.55
N GLY A 105 54.91 -38.53 62.90
CA GLY A 105 54.48 -38.38 64.30
C GLY A 105 54.52 -39.69 65.09
N ARG A 106 53.99 -40.79 64.51
CA ARG A 106 54.05 -42.13 65.14
C ARG A 106 55.48 -42.64 65.31
N GLN A 107 56.35 -42.37 64.34
CA GLN A 107 57.76 -42.76 64.43
C GLN A 107 58.50 -42.04 65.56
N GLN A 108 58.22 -40.75 65.75
CA GLN A 108 58.78 -39.96 66.85
C GLN A 108 58.36 -40.50 68.22
N GLU A 109 57.07 -40.81 68.41
CA GLU A 109 56.57 -41.38 69.68
C GLU A 109 57.22 -42.72 70.01
N LYS A 110 57.46 -43.55 68.99
CA LYS A 110 58.14 -44.84 69.15
C LYS A 110 59.59 -44.67 69.59
N LEU A 111 60.35 -43.78 68.94
CA LEU A 111 61.74 -43.48 69.31
C LEU A 111 61.86 -42.90 70.73
N ASP A 112 60.93 -42.04 71.12
CA ASP A 112 60.88 -41.48 72.49
C ASP A 112 60.59 -42.57 73.54
N ALA A 113 59.72 -43.53 73.21
CA ALA A 113 59.43 -44.67 74.08
C ALA A 113 60.65 -45.61 74.22
N GLU A 114 61.33 -45.90 73.11
CA GLU A 114 62.57 -46.70 73.09
C GLU A 114 63.69 -46.03 73.91
N SER A 115 63.90 -44.72 73.72
CA SER A 115 64.89 -43.94 74.49
C SER A 115 64.59 -43.97 76.00
N LYS A 116 63.33 -43.76 76.39
CA LYS A 116 62.90 -43.85 77.80
C LYS A 116 63.10 -45.27 78.38
N ALA A 117 62.84 -46.31 77.60
CA ALA A 117 63.05 -47.69 78.01
C ALA A 117 64.54 -48.00 78.22
N GLU A 118 65.41 -47.55 77.32
CA GLU A 118 66.86 -47.73 77.41
C GLU A 118 67.45 -46.98 78.62
N ILE A 119 67.02 -45.73 78.86
CA ILE A 119 67.38 -44.96 80.06
C ILE A 119 66.97 -45.71 81.33
N LYS A 120 65.75 -46.26 81.35
CA LYS A 120 65.27 -47.03 82.50
C LYS A 120 66.12 -48.30 82.72
N LYS A 121 66.44 -49.03 81.66
CA LYS A 121 67.28 -50.24 81.70
C LYS A 121 68.69 -49.95 82.21
N LEU A 122 69.32 -48.90 81.70
CA LEU A 122 70.63 -48.42 82.16
C LEU A 122 70.58 -47.92 83.61
N SER A 123 69.51 -47.24 84.02
CA SER A 123 69.34 -46.80 85.42
C SER A 123 69.21 -47.97 86.40
N VAL A 124 68.56 -49.06 85.98
CA VAL A 124 68.44 -50.29 86.76
C VAL A 124 69.79 -51.00 86.85
N SER A 125 70.51 -51.12 85.72
CA SER A 125 71.86 -51.68 85.69
C SER A 125 72.84 -50.89 86.56
N LEU A 126 72.75 -49.55 86.57
CA LEU A 126 73.58 -48.68 87.41
C LEU A 126 73.25 -48.84 88.89
N ARG A 127 71.96 -48.99 89.25
CA ARG A 127 71.56 -49.29 90.64
C ARG A 127 72.01 -50.68 91.10
N GLN A 128 72.05 -51.66 90.19
CA GLN A 128 72.54 -53.00 90.48
C GLN A 128 74.06 -53.02 90.72
N SER A 129 74.84 -52.31 89.90
CA SER A 129 76.28 -52.17 90.13
C SER A 129 76.59 -51.37 91.40
N PHE A 130 75.82 -50.32 91.72
CA PHE A 130 75.96 -49.58 92.99
C PHE A 130 75.59 -50.44 94.23
N ARG A 131 74.59 -51.32 94.11
CA ARG A 131 74.22 -52.28 95.17
C ARG A 131 75.29 -53.34 95.42
N PHE A 132 76.07 -53.70 94.40
CA PHE A 132 77.22 -54.60 94.58
C PHE A 132 78.42 -53.92 95.25
N THR A 133 78.55 -52.59 95.14
CA THR A 133 79.67 -51.84 95.73
C THR A 133 79.42 -51.26 97.12
N SER A 134 78.17 -51.23 97.61
CA SER A 134 77.83 -50.62 98.91
C SER A 134 77.61 -51.62 100.05
N ARG A 135 78.04 -52.88 99.90
CA ARG A 135 77.85 -53.91 100.93
C ARG A 135 79.12 -54.50 101.57
N ASP A 136 80.31 -53.98 101.25
CA ASP A 136 81.54 -54.28 102.00
C ASP A 136 82.46 -53.05 102.07
N LEU A 137 82.59 -52.48 103.27
CA LEU A 137 83.49 -51.38 103.61
C LEU A 137 84.83 -51.97 104.10
N VAL A 138 85.87 -51.95 103.26
CA VAL A 138 87.28 -51.82 103.68
C VAL A 138 88.03 -51.07 102.58
N PHE A 139 88.56 -49.88 102.87
CA PHE A 139 89.55 -49.22 102.02
C PHE A 139 90.94 -49.83 102.29
N PRO A 140 91.67 -50.23 101.23
CA PRO A 140 93.10 -49.93 101.15
C PRO A 140 93.49 -49.28 99.81
N PRO A 141 94.69 -48.69 99.68
CA PRO A 141 94.89 -47.49 98.90
C PRO A 141 95.05 -47.82 97.42
N PHE A 142 94.15 -47.34 96.57
CA PHE A 142 94.38 -47.35 95.14
C PHE A 142 93.89 -46.07 94.48
N ARG A 143 94.77 -45.52 93.64
CA ARG A 143 94.53 -44.39 92.74
C ARG A 143 93.18 -44.50 92.03
N PRO A 144 92.48 -43.38 91.79
CA PRO A 144 91.15 -43.41 91.21
C PRO A 144 91.22 -43.86 89.74
N PRO A 145 90.25 -44.64 89.21
CA PRO A 145 90.07 -44.77 87.78
C PRO A 145 89.42 -43.48 87.26
N ILE A 146 90.24 -42.42 87.23
CA ILE A 146 89.97 -41.15 86.53
C ILE A 146 89.54 -41.42 85.08
N MET A 147 89.94 -42.56 84.49
CA MET A 147 89.51 -43.02 83.16
C MET A 147 88.00 -43.29 83.03
N ASN A 148 87.31 -43.88 84.02
CA ASN A 148 85.88 -44.16 83.90
C ASN A 148 85.03 -42.90 84.12
N LEU A 149 85.46 -41.99 85.01
CA LEU A 149 84.81 -40.69 85.16
C LEU A 149 85.08 -39.77 83.97
N LEU A 150 86.28 -39.82 83.35
CA LEU A 150 86.60 -39.08 82.12
C LEU A 150 85.77 -39.58 80.94
N VAL A 151 85.70 -40.89 80.71
CA VAL A 151 84.85 -41.48 79.65
C VAL A 151 83.36 -41.18 79.90
N PHE A 152 82.92 -41.17 81.16
CA PHE A 152 81.56 -40.77 81.55
C PHE A 152 81.32 -39.27 81.32
N LYS A 153 82.30 -38.41 81.62
CA LYS A 153 82.24 -36.96 81.39
C LYS A 153 82.29 -36.63 79.90
N GLU A 154 83.07 -37.36 79.11
CA GLU A 154 83.14 -37.24 77.65
C GLU A 154 81.86 -37.72 76.96
N LYS A 155 81.33 -38.89 77.35
CA LYS A 155 80.04 -39.37 76.81
C LYS A 155 78.88 -38.48 77.26
N ASN A 156 78.86 -38.05 78.52
CA ASN A 156 77.84 -37.11 78.99
C ASN A 156 77.97 -35.75 78.30
N ASN A 157 79.19 -35.23 78.09
CA ASN A 157 79.40 -34.03 77.28
C ASN A 157 78.97 -34.23 75.81
N SER A 158 79.20 -35.40 75.23
CA SER A 158 78.75 -35.76 73.87
C SER A 158 77.22 -35.83 73.76
N TYR A 159 76.55 -36.43 74.75
CA TYR A 159 75.09 -36.46 74.83
C TYR A 159 74.51 -35.07 75.11
N GLN A 160 75.15 -34.27 75.97
CA GLN A 160 74.76 -32.89 76.24
C GLN A 160 74.90 -32.03 74.99
N GLU A 161 75.96 -32.18 74.20
CA GLU A 161 76.14 -31.49 72.90
C GLU A 161 75.11 -31.96 71.86
N LYS A 162 74.82 -33.27 71.77
CA LYS A 162 73.73 -33.78 70.91
C LYS A 162 72.37 -33.24 71.33
N ILE A 163 72.08 -33.18 72.63
CA ILE A 163 70.85 -32.60 73.18
C ILE A 163 70.79 -31.10 72.89
N LYS A 164 71.92 -30.38 72.98
CA LYS A 164 72.03 -28.96 72.62
C LYS A 164 71.76 -28.72 71.13
N GLY A 165 72.31 -29.57 70.27
CA GLY A 165 72.06 -29.59 68.83
C GLY A 165 70.60 -29.89 68.51
N LEU A 166 70.04 -30.94 69.11
CA LEU A 166 68.62 -31.28 68.94
C LEU A 166 67.70 -30.17 69.46
N ASN A 167 68.04 -29.51 70.58
CA ASN A 167 67.26 -28.40 71.11
C ASN A 167 67.33 -27.15 70.22
N SER A 168 68.47 -26.90 69.56
CA SER A 168 68.57 -25.80 68.60
C SER A 168 67.79 -26.10 67.32
N THR A 169 67.84 -27.33 66.82
CA THR A 169 67.02 -27.79 65.69
C THR A 169 65.54 -27.73 66.03
N LEU A 170 65.11 -28.19 67.20
CA LEU A 170 63.73 -28.17 67.66
C LEU A 170 63.21 -26.73 67.86
N LYS A 171 64.06 -25.81 68.30
CA LYS A 171 63.74 -24.38 68.38
C LYS A 171 63.56 -23.74 67.00
N ASN A 172 64.37 -24.12 66.02
CA ASN A 172 64.24 -23.65 64.65
C ASN A 172 62.97 -24.22 63.98
N LEU A 173 62.73 -25.52 64.12
CA LEU A 173 61.50 -26.16 63.63
C LEU A 173 60.24 -25.60 64.29
N LYS A 174 60.28 -25.25 65.58
CA LYS A 174 59.16 -24.53 66.23
C LYS A 174 58.90 -23.16 65.61
N LYS A 175 59.95 -22.36 65.39
CA LYS A 175 59.80 -21.05 64.71
C LYS A 175 59.24 -21.21 63.29
N GLU A 176 59.67 -22.24 62.58
CA GLU A 176 59.19 -22.54 61.24
C GLU A 176 57.73 -23.02 61.25
N SER A 177 57.35 -23.84 62.24
CA SER A 177 55.97 -24.23 62.51
C SER A 177 55.08 -23.03 62.83
N ASP A 178 55.53 -22.11 63.70
CA ASP A 178 54.78 -20.90 64.06
C ASP A 178 54.59 -19.97 62.85
N LYS A 179 55.62 -19.86 61.99
CA LYS A 179 55.55 -19.10 60.73
C LYS A 179 54.56 -19.74 59.76
N MET A 180 54.63 -21.06 59.57
CA MET A 180 53.70 -21.82 58.75
C MET A 180 52.26 -21.72 59.25
N GLU A 181 52.06 -21.68 60.58
CA GLU A 181 50.73 -21.54 61.17
C GLU A 181 50.15 -20.13 60.98
N LYS A 182 51.00 -19.10 61.01
CA LYS A 182 50.61 -17.73 60.65
C LYS A 182 50.22 -17.61 59.17
N GLU A 183 51.02 -18.19 58.27
CA GLU A 183 50.73 -18.23 56.83
C GLU A 183 49.45 -19.03 56.54
N LYS A 184 49.22 -20.14 57.24
CA LYS A 184 47.99 -20.93 57.15
C LYS A 184 46.76 -20.13 57.59
N LYS A 185 46.86 -19.35 58.68
CA LYS A 185 45.77 -18.46 59.13
C LYS A 185 45.47 -17.37 58.10
N GLU A 186 46.49 -16.78 57.50
CA GLU A 186 46.33 -15.75 56.47
C GLU A 186 45.75 -16.31 55.16
N GLN A 187 46.19 -17.50 54.73
CA GLN A 187 45.60 -18.17 53.57
C GLN A 187 44.14 -18.58 53.83
N LYS A 188 43.81 -19.00 55.06
CA LYS A 188 42.43 -19.35 55.45
C LYS A 188 41.51 -18.13 55.46
N SER A 189 41.98 -16.96 55.89
CA SER A 189 41.18 -15.73 55.81
C SER A 189 40.95 -15.28 54.36
N LYS A 190 41.96 -15.38 53.50
CA LYS A 190 41.82 -15.11 52.05
C LYS A 190 40.87 -16.10 51.36
N LEU A 191 40.92 -17.39 51.73
CA LEU A 191 40.01 -18.41 51.24
C LEU A 191 38.56 -18.09 51.63
N ASN A 192 38.31 -17.80 52.90
CA ASN A 192 36.97 -17.43 53.38
C ASN A 192 36.42 -16.18 52.66
N ALA A 193 37.26 -15.18 52.40
CA ALA A 193 36.85 -13.98 51.65
C ALA A 193 36.45 -14.32 50.20
N LYS A 194 37.22 -15.20 49.53
CA LYS A 194 36.90 -15.67 48.18
C LYS A 194 35.67 -16.57 48.14
N GLU A 195 35.44 -17.38 49.16
CA GLU A 195 34.21 -18.18 49.30
C GLU A 195 32.97 -17.29 49.46
N GLN A 196 33.07 -16.17 50.19
CA GLN A 196 31.99 -15.18 50.28
C GLN A 196 31.73 -14.46 48.96
N GLU A 197 32.77 -14.08 48.20
CA GLU A 197 32.59 -13.52 46.85
C GLU A 197 31.94 -14.52 45.90
N LEU A 198 32.37 -15.79 45.94
CA LEU A 198 31.80 -16.85 45.12
C LEU A 198 30.32 -17.10 45.46
N ALA A 199 29.94 -17.02 46.74
CA ALA A 199 28.55 -17.13 47.16
C ALA A 199 27.69 -16.00 46.57
N LYS A 200 28.16 -14.74 46.64
CA LYS A 200 27.47 -13.59 46.05
C LYS A 200 27.30 -13.72 44.53
N LEU A 201 28.35 -14.17 43.83
CA LEU A 201 28.28 -14.40 42.38
C LEU A 201 27.32 -15.53 42.00
N LYS A 202 27.25 -16.60 42.81
CA LYS A 202 26.28 -17.69 42.58
C LYS A 202 24.84 -17.23 42.76
N ASP A 203 24.56 -16.36 43.73
CA ASP A 203 23.22 -15.82 43.94
C ASP A 203 22.82 -14.86 42.80
N LEU A 204 23.74 -14.04 42.31
CA LEU A 204 23.52 -13.21 41.11
C LEU A 204 23.29 -14.07 39.86
N LEU A 205 24.08 -15.12 39.64
CA LEU A 205 23.92 -16.03 38.51
C LEU A 205 22.55 -16.71 38.53
N LYS A 206 22.09 -17.19 39.70
CA LYS A 206 20.75 -17.77 39.85
C LYS A 206 19.64 -16.77 39.52
N LYS A 207 19.83 -15.50 39.89
CA LYS A 207 18.86 -14.44 39.58
C LYS A 207 18.81 -14.21 38.06
N GLU A 208 19.95 -14.07 37.40
CA GLU A 208 20.02 -13.92 35.94
C GLU A 208 19.47 -15.15 35.19
N GLU A 209 19.75 -16.37 35.66
CA GLU A 209 19.17 -17.59 35.10
C GLU A 209 17.63 -17.58 35.20
N SER A 210 17.08 -17.07 36.31
CA SER A 210 15.63 -16.94 36.48
C SER A 210 15.01 -15.88 35.57
N GLU A 211 15.71 -14.77 35.32
CA GLU A 211 15.27 -13.71 34.42
C GLU A 211 15.37 -14.16 32.95
N ASN A 212 16.46 -14.80 32.55
CA ASN A 212 16.63 -15.38 31.22
C ASN A 212 15.57 -16.44 30.90
N LYS A 213 15.18 -17.24 31.91
CA LYS A 213 14.09 -18.20 31.74
C LYS A 213 12.76 -17.49 31.42
N LYS A 214 12.42 -16.42 32.14
CA LYS A 214 11.21 -15.62 31.88
C LYS A 214 11.22 -15.00 30.49
N VAL A 215 12.34 -14.39 30.10
CA VAL A 215 12.51 -13.79 28.77
C VAL A 215 12.38 -14.86 27.68
N SER A 216 12.96 -16.05 27.88
CA SER A 216 12.84 -17.14 26.93
C SER A 216 11.39 -17.63 26.76
N GLU A 217 10.63 -17.71 27.85
CA GLU A 217 9.21 -18.09 27.80
C GLU A 217 8.38 -17.02 27.07
N GLU A 218 8.67 -15.74 27.29
CA GLU A 218 8.00 -14.62 26.62
C GLU A 218 8.33 -14.54 25.12
N VAL A 219 9.58 -14.83 24.73
CA VAL A 219 10.00 -14.91 23.33
C VAL A 219 9.29 -16.05 22.60
N GLU A 220 9.15 -17.23 23.21
CA GLU A 220 8.40 -18.34 22.59
C GLU A 220 6.93 -17.98 22.40
N LYS A 221 6.30 -17.35 23.40
CA LYS A 221 4.92 -16.87 23.27
C LYS A 221 4.77 -15.85 22.13
N LEU A 222 5.70 -14.89 22.03
CA LEU A 222 5.70 -13.91 20.95
C LEU A 222 5.92 -14.55 19.57
N LYS A 223 6.70 -15.63 19.46
CA LYS A 223 6.84 -16.38 18.20
C LYS A 223 5.53 -17.05 17.81
N GLU A 224 4.84 -17.69 18.75
CA GLU A 224 3.53 -18.31 18.51
C GLU A 224 2.50 -17.27 18.04
N ASP A 225 2.43 -16.11 18.71
CA ASP A 225 1.55 -15.01 18.33
C ASP A 225 1.89 -14.48 16.92
N ASN A 226 3.17 -14.36 16.57
CA ASN A 226 3.62 -13.88 15.26
C ASN A 226 3.33 -14.89 14.14
N ASP A 227 3.45 -16.19 14.43
CA ASP A 227 3.08 -17.26 13.50
C ASP A 227 1.57 -17.30 13.25
N GLN A 228 0.76 -17.01 14.27
CA GLN A 228 -0.69 -16.89 14.12
C GLN A 228 -1.06 -15.66 13.26
N LEU A 229 -0.47 -14.50 13.55
CA LEU A 229 -0.69 -13.28 12.77
C LEU A 229 -0.32 -13.45 11.29
N ARG A 230 0.75 -14.20 10.98
CA ARG A 230 1.14 -14.52 9.60
C ARG A 230 0.06 -15.32 8.88
N LYS A 231 -0.52 -16.33 9.53
CA LYS A 231 -1.61 -17.13 8.96
C LYS A 231 -2.85 -16.29 8.71
N ASP A 232 -3.20 -15.41 9.65
CA ASP A 232 -4.35 -14.52 9.51
C ASP A 232 -4.15 -13.51 8.37
N LEU A 233 -2.93 -12.98 8.23
CA LEU A 233 -2.56 -12.10 7.12
C LEU A 233 -2.67 -12.79 5.76
N ASP A 234 -2.19 -14.02 5.65
CA ASP A 234 -2.28 -14.78 4.40
C ASP A 234 -3.74 -15.13 4.05
N ALA A 235 -4.58 -15.40 5.05
CA ALA A 235 -6.01 -15.61 4.85
C ALA A 235 -6.74 -14.34 4.38
N GLU A 236 -6.41 -13.17 4.94
CA GLU A 236 -6.95 -11.88 4.50
C GLU A 236 -6.51 -11.53 3.08
N LYS A 237 -5.23 -11.73 2.74
CA LYS A 237 -4.72 -11.51 1.37
C LYS A 237 -5.47 -12.33 0.34
N LYS A 238 -5.76 -13.60 0.66
CA LYS A 238 -6.52 -14.47 -0.25
C LYS A 238 -7.95 -13.97 -0.48
N LYS A 239 -8.64 -13.52 0.57
CA LYS A 239 -9.98 -12.91 0.43
C LYS A 239 -9.93 -11.62 -0.40
N LEU A 240 -8.90 -10.80 -0.20
CA LEU A 240 -8.70 -9.59 -0.99
C LEU A 240 -8.52 -9.92 -2.48
N GLU A 241 -7.70 -10.93 -2.80
CA GLU A 241 -7.48 -11.37 -4.18
C GLU A 241 -8.78 -11.89 -4.84
N GLU A 242 -9.58 -12.71 -4.12
CA GLU A 242 -10.88 -13.17 -4.58
C GLU A 242 -11.86 -12.00 -4.85
N THR A 243 -11.93 -11.01 -3.95
CA THR A 243 -12.79 -9.83 -4.15
C THR A 243 -12.32 -8.91 -5.27
N GLU A 244 -11.02 -8.76 -5.50
CA GLU A 244 -10.48 -8.00 -6.63
C GLU A 244 -10.83 -8.65 -7.98
N GLU A 245 -10.77 -9.98 -8.06
CA GLU A 245 -11.18 -10.73 -9.25
C GLU A 245 -12.68 -10.55 -9.54
N GLU A 246 -13.54 -10.64 -8.53
CA GLU A 246 -14.98 -10.39 -8.66
C GLU A 246 -15.27 -8.97 -9.18
N LEU A 247 -14.61 -7.95 -8.60
CA LEU A 247 -14.79 -6.56 -9.01
C LEU A 247 -14.34 -6.33 -10.46
N ARG A 248 -13.22 -6.95 -10.88
CA ARG A 248 -12.74 -6.88 -12.28
C ARG A 248 -13.73 -7.52 -13.24
N ALA A 249 -14.32 -8.65 -12.88
CA ALA A 249 -15.34 -9.32 -13.68
C ALA A 249 -16.60 -8.45 -13.84
N GLU A 250 -17.08 -7.84 -12.75
CA GLU A 250 -18.25 -6.94 -12.78
C GLU A 250 -17.99 -5.69 -13.62
N THR A 251 -16.80 -5.08 -13.50
CA THR A 251 -16.44 -3.89 -14.27
C THR A 251 -16.39 -4.19 -15.77
N LYS A 252 -15.84 -5.34 -16.14
CA LYS A 252 -15.83 -5.82 -17.53
C LYS A 252 -17.24 -6.04 -18.07
N ALA A 253 -18.09 -6.75 -17.31
CA ALA A 253 -19.48 -6.99 -17.69
C ALA A 253 -20.28 -5.69 -17.89
N LYS A 254 -20.04 -4.69 -17.03
CA LYS A 254 -20.66 -3.36 -17.15
C LYS A 254 -20.18 -2.60 -18.39
N GLY A 255 -18.90 -2.70 -18.73
CA GLY A 255 -18.33 -2.13 -19.96
C GLY A 255 -18.94 -2.77 -21.22
N ASP A 256 -19.04 -4.10 -21.24
CA ASP A 256 -19.64 -4.85 -22.34
C ASP A 256 -21.13 -4.48 -22.52
N ALA A 257 -21.88 -4.35 -21.43
CA ALA A 257 -23.27 -3.91 -21.45
C ALA A 257 -23.43 -2.46 -21.98
N LEU A 258 -22.50 -1.57 -21.65
CA LEU A 258 -22.54 -0.16 -22.08
C LEU A 258 -22.26 -0.04 -23.58
N ASN A 259 -21.30 -0.80 -24.10
CA ASN A 259 -21.04 -0.91 -25.54
C ASN A 259 -22.26 -1.47 -26.29
N GLU A 260 -22.92 -2.49 -25.75
CA GLU A 260 -24.10 -3.07 -26.39
C GLU A 260 -25.29 -2.10 -26.39
N LEU A 261 -25.46 -1.33 -25.31
CA LEU A 261 -26.47 -0.28 -25.23
C LEU A 261 -26.20 0.87 -26.21
N GLU A 262 -24.94 1.20 -26.45
CA GLU A 262 -24.54 2.18 -27.45
C GLU A 262 -24.85 1.69 -28.87
N LYS A 263 -24.51 0.43 -29.21
CA LYS A 263 -24.87 -0.20 -30.49
C LYS A 263 -26.39 -0.24 -30.72
N LEU A 264 -27.17 -0.59 -29.68
CA LEU A 264 -28.63 -0.60 -29.76
C LEU A 264 -29.21 0.81 -29.98
N ARG A 265 -28.60 1.83 -29.37
CA ARG A 265 -29.00 3.23 -29.52
C ARG A 265 -28.64 3.80 -30.90
N GLU A 266 -27.58 3.30 -31.51
CA GLU A 266 -27.15 3.69 -32.86
C GLU A 266 -27.99 3.02 -33.96
N GLY A 267 -28.51 1.81 -33.73
CA GLY A 267 -29.39 1.09 -34.66
C GLY A 267 -30.88 1.49 -34.59
N CYS A 268 -31.36 2.09 -33.50
CA CYS A 268 -32.78 2.46 -33.37
C CYS A 268 -33.08 3.86 -33.95
N GLY A 269 -33.88 3.92 -35.00
CA GLY A 269 -34.40 5.18 -35.53
C GLY A 269 -35.17 6.00 -34.48
N ARG A 270 -34.99 7.31 -34.46
CA ARG A 270 -35.74 8.20 -33.55
C ARG A 270 -37.13 8.47 -34.11
N VAL A 271 -38.15 8.20 -33.32
CA VAL A 271 -39.56 8.38 -33.73
C VAL A 271 -40.06 9.79 -33.37
N PHE A 272 -40.55 10.49 -34.38
CA PHE A 272 -41.12 11.84 -34.30
C PHE A 272 -42.61 11.79 -34.67
N ASN A 273 -43.47 11.67 -33.68
CA ASN A 273 -44.91 11.56 -33.88
C ASN A 273 -45.57 12.95 -33.92
N TYR A 274 -46.36 13.18 -34.98
CA TYR A 274 -47.18 14.38 -35.10
C TYR A 274 -48.23 14.44 -33.98
N LYS A 275 -48.33 15.59 -33.30
CA LYS A 275 -49.42 15.89 -32.36
C LYS A 275 -50.26 17.08 -32.79
N LYS A 276 -49.59 18.14 -33.26
CA LYS A 276 -50.22 19.35 -33.81
C LYS A 276 -49.22 20.11 -34.70
N ASP A 277 -49.74 21.00 -35.54
CA ASP A 277 -48.93 21.81 -36.44
C ASP A 277 -47.82 22.57 -35.69
N PHE A 278 -46.57 22.42 -36.16
CA PHE A 278 -45.38 23.04 -35.57
C PHE A 278 -45.24 22.84 -34.05
N ASP A 279 -45.57 21.64 -33.58
CA ASP A 279 -45.28 21.21 -32.21
C ASP A 279 -43.78 21.09 -31.92
N ARG A 280 -43.44 20.44 -30.79
CA ARG A 280 -42.05 20.18 -30.39
C ARG A 280 -41.61 18.74 -30.71
N CYS A 281 -42.38 18.04 -31.54
CA CYS A 281 -42.20 16.63 -31.86
C CYS A 281 -41.81 16.41 -33.32
N GLY A 282 -41.49 17.47 -34.07
CA GLY A 282 -40.99 17.41 -35.43
C GLY A 282 -39.46 17.36 -35.55
N VAL A 283 -38.98 16.90 -36.69
CA VAL A 283 -37.55 16.72 -37.02
C VAL A 283 -36.84 18.06 -37.15
N ILE A 284 -37.43 19.05 -37.82
CA ILE A 284 -36.84 20.39 -38.00
C ILE A 284 -36.71 21.08 -36.62
N TYR A 285 -37.73 20.97 -35.77
CA TYR A 285 -37.66 21.39 -34.38
C TYR A 285 -36.49 20.73 -33.63
N ALA A 286 -36.39 19.39 -33.71
CA ALA A 286 -35.35 18.63 -33.03
C ALA A 286 -33.94 18.99 -33.51
N MET A 287 -33.74 19.18 -34.82
CA MET A 287 -32.46 19.63 -35.40
C MET A 287 -32.07 21.01 -34.87
N GLY A 288 -33.02 21.94 -34.78
CA GLY A 288 -32.78 23.29 -34.25
C GLY A 288 -32.50 23.32 -32.73
N MET A 289 -32.98 22.33 -31.98
CA MET A 289 -32.60 22.09 -30.59
C MET A 289 -31.30 21.27 -30.45
N ASN A 290 -30.67 20.85 -31.54
CA ASN A 290 -29.59 19.86 -31.56
C ASN A 290 -29.94 18.66 -30.67
N PHE A 291 -31.14 18.10 -30.87
CA PHE A 291 -31.71 17.01 -30.10
C PHE A 291 -31.73 17.22 -28.57
N GLY A 292 -31.81 18.48 -28.12
CA GLY A 292 -31.87 18.86 -26.71
C GLY A 292 -30.57 19.46 -26.16
N ALA A 293 -29.47 19.44 -26.92
CA ALA A 293 -28.20 20.04 -26.50
C ALA A 293 -28.24 21.58 -26.50
N ASN A 294 -29.06 22.22 -27.34
CA ASN A 294 -29.19 23.67 -27.35
C ASN A 294 -30.16 24.13 -26.25
N ARG A 295 -29.76 25.14 -25.46
CA ARG A 295 -30.66 25.76 -24.46
C ARG A 295 -31.84 26.53 -25.08
N ARG A 296 -31.69 27.03 -26.31
CA ARG A 296 -32.72 27.74 -27.07
C ARG A 296 -32.74 27.20 -28.50
N TRP A 297 -33.93 27.18 -29.11
CA TRP A 297 -34.08 26.76 -30.49
C TRP A 297 -33.37 27.75 -31.42
N VAL A 298 -32.59 27.23 -32.37
CA VAL A 298 -31.91 27.99 -33.43
C VAL A 298 -32.37 27.44 -34.77
N ASN A 299 -32.49 28.29 -35.79
CA ASN A 299 -32.79 27.82 -37.16
C ASN A 299 -31.74 26.75 -37.57
N PRO A 300 -32.17 25.54 -37.95
CA PRO A 300 -31.25 24.46 -38.25
C PRO A 300 -30.34 24.74 -39.45
N SER A 301 -30.63 25.74 -40.29
CA SER A 301 -29.67 26.20 -41.32
C SER A 301 -28.38 26.79 -40.75
N LYS A 302 -28.44 27.31 -39.52
CA LYS A 302 -27.31 27.88 -38.78
C LYS A 302 -26.67 26.89 -37.80
N SER A 303 -27.19 25.67 -37.73
CA SER A 303 -26.65 24.64 -36.83
C SER A 303 -25.30 24.09 -37.32
N GLY A 304 -24.58 23.42 -36.42
CA GLY A 304 -23.35 22.71 -36.74
C GLY A 304 -23.57 21.60 -37.78
N VAL A 305 -22.49 21.19 -38.47
CA VAL A 305 -22.55 20.28 -39.62
C VAL A 305 -23.38 19.01 -39.36
N SER A 306 -23.31 18.47 -38.14
CA SER A 306 -24.01 17.24 -37.78
C SER A 306 -25.55 17.35 -37.80
N THR A 307 -26.13 18.52 -37.53
CA THR A 307 -27.60 18.73 -37.47
C THR A 307 -28.09 19.82 -38.41
N ARG A 308 -27.22 20.30 -39.30
CA ARG A 308 -27.55 21.35 -40.26
C ARG A 308 -28.61 20.87 -41.25
N VAL A 309 -29.65 21.67 -41.43
CA VAL A 309 -30.68 21.46 -42.45
C VAL A 309 -30.59 22.61 -43.45
N SER A 310 -30.50 22.32 -44.74
CA SER A 310 -30.49 23.36 -45.78
C SER A 310 -31.85 23.49 -46.44
N ALA A 311 -32.20 24.71 -46.84
CA ALA A 311 -33.37 24.98 -47.65
C ALA A 311 -32.98 25.72 -48.94
N SER A 312 -33.63 25.37 -50.04
CA SER A 312 -33.42 25.96 -51.38
C SER A 312 -34.75 26.06 -52.12
N ARG A 313 -34.80 26.84 -53.20
CA ARG A 313 -35.99 26.99 -54.04
C ARG A 313 -35.62 27.28 -55.49
N SER A 314 -36.56 27.07 -56.41
CA SER A 314 -36.34 27.20 -57.86
C SER A 314 -35.98 28.60 -58.33
N SER A 315 -36.45 29.63 -57.63
CA SER A 315 -36.21 31.03 -57.94
C SER A 315 -36.50 31.91 -56.72
N ASP A 316 -35.86 33.07 -56.65
CA ASP A 316 -36.06 34.06 -55.60
C ASP A 316 -36.96 35.21 -56.09
N GLU A 317 -38.09 35.43 -55.43
CA GLU A 317 -38.93 36.62 -55.60
C GLU A 317 -38.86 37.49 -54.33
N VAL A 318 -39.19 36.91 -53.18
CA VAL A 318 -39.25 37.60 -51.88
C VAL A 318 -38.77 36.69 -50.76
N GLY A 319 -38.19 37.27 -49.70
CA GLY A 319 -37.65 36.55 -48.56
C GLY A 319 -36.42 35.69 -48.88
N SER A 320 -36.05 34.79 -47.99
CA SER A 320 -34.94 33.83 -48.12
C SER A 320 -35.45 32.40 -48.12
N ALA A 321 -34.76 31.49 -48.79
CA ALA A 321 -35.05 30.06 -48.73
C ALA A 321 -34.97 29.50 -47.29
N THR A 322 -34.10 30.05 -46.44
CA THR A 322 -33.94 29.62 -45.04
C THR A 322 -35.16 29.92 -44.17
N ASP A 323 -36.05 30.80 -44.64
CA ASP A 323 -37.30 31.15 -43.94
C ASP A 323 -38.24 29.96 -43.86
N LEU A 324 -38.10 29.00 -44.77
CA LEU A 324 -38.83 27.73 -44.71
C LEU A 324 -38.52 26.94 -43.42
N LEU A 325 -37.33 27.10 -42.84
CA LEU A 325 -36.89 26.36 -41.66
C LEU A 325 -37.12 27.11 -40.35
N GLU A 326 -37.77 28.28 -40.42
CA GLU A 326 -38.06 29.07 -39.24
C GLU A 326 -39.21 28.48 -38.41
N ARG A 327 -39.12 28.61 -37.09
CA ARG A 327 -40.12 28.02 -36.18
C ARG A 327 -41.35 28.90 -36.00
N CYS A 328 -41.18 30.21 -35.83
CA CYS A 328 -42.28 31.14 -35.58
C CYS A 328 -41.91 32.54 -36.07
N HIS A 329 -42.78 33.13 -36.88
CA HIS A 329 -42.73 34.55 -37.21
C HIS A 329 -43.85 35.26 -36.46
N LYS A 330 -43.50 35.94 -35.35
CA LYS A 330 -44.46 36.75 -34.57
C LYS A 330 -45.14 37.85 -35.41
N GLN A 331 -44.53 38.23 -36.54
CA GLN A 331 -44.98 39.29 -37.44
C GLN A 331 -45.38 38.76 -38.82
N GLY A 332 -45.39 37.44 -39.01
CA GLY A 332 -45.47 36.87 -40.34
C GLY A 332 -44.22 37.13 -41.19
N LYS A 333 -44.01 36.30 -42.21
CA LYS A 333 -42.93 36.50 -43.17
C LYS A 333 -43.39 36.07 -44.56
N ILE A 334 -43.28 36.99 -45.50
CA ILE A 334 -43.52 36.70 -46.92
C ILE A 334 -42.21 36.13 -47.48
N SER A 335 -42.26 34.89 -47.96
CA SER A 335 -41.15 34.28 -48.69
C SER A 335 -41.69 33.44 -49.83
N GLY A 336 -41.21 33.69 -51.05
CA GLY A 336 -41.85 33.23 -52.27
C GLY A 336 -40.90 33.04 -53.44
N THR A 337 -41.33 32.21 -54.37
CA THR A 337 -40.71 32.00 -55.69
C THR A 337 -41.35 32.93 -56.72
N LYS A 338 -40.69 33.11 -57.87
CA LYS A 338 -41.26 33.85 -59.00
C LYS A 338 -42.51 33.14 -59.52
N ASN A 339 -43.37 33.88 -60.21
CA ASN A 339 -44.56 33.37 -60.92
C ASN A 339 -44.15 32.55 -62.16
N VAL A 340 -43.55 31.38 -61.92
CA VAL A 340 -43.00 30.47 -62.94
C VAL A 340 -43.56 29.07 -62.71
N LYS A 341 -43.94 28.41 -63.80
CA LYS A 341 -44.44 27.03 -63.77
C LYS A 341 -43.38 26.08 -63.20
N GLU A 342 -43.84 25.06 -62.48
CA GLU A 342 -42.97 24.06 -61.83
C GLU A 342 -42.00 24.63 -60.79
N SER A 343 -42.33 25.79 -60.19
CA SER A 343 -41.62 26.30 -59.02
C SER A 343 -41.59 25.28 -57.89
N TRP A 344 -40.50 25.26 -57.13
CA TRP A 344 -40.30 24.29 -56.06
C TRP A 344 -39.54 24.87 -54.86
N TRP A 345 -39.76 24.26 -53.70
CA TRP A 345 -39.00 24.46 -52.47
C TRP A 345 -38.45 23.13 -51.98
N CYS A 346 -37.21 23.08 -51.53
CA CYS A 346 -36.53 21.86 -51.11
C CYS A 346 -35.88 22.04 -49.74
N VAL A 347 -36.01 21.01 -48.90
CA VAL A 347 -35.28 20.84 -47.64
C VAL A 347 -34.34 19.66 -47.79
N ALA A 348 -33.09 19.82 -47.35
CA ALA A 348 -32.17 18.70 -47.20
C ALA A 348 -31.75 18.57 -45.73
N LEU A 349 -31.94 17.38 -45.17
CA LEU A 349 -31.39 17.01 -43.88
C LEU A 349 -29.85 16.89 -43.97
N SER A 350 -29.18 16.87 -42.82
CA SER A 350 -27.72 16.64 -42.80
C SER A 350 -27.39 15.27 -43.38
N GLU A 351 -26.17 15.09 -43.89
CA GLU A 351 -25.71 13.84 -44.52
C GLU A 351 -25.84 12.61 -43.61
N LYS A 352 -25.88 12.83 -42.30
CA LYS A 352 -26.02 11.78 -41.30
C LYS A 352 -27.43 11.24 -41.16
N TYR A 353 -28.44 11.85 -41.78
CA TYR A 353 -29.83 11.48 -41.51
C TYR A 353 -30.63 11.20 -42.78
N SER A 354 -31.45 10.16 -42.70
CA SER A 354 -32.54 9.88 -43.61
C SER A 354 -33.82 9.68 -42.80
N LEU A 355 -34.97 10.01 -43.39
CA LEU A 355 -36.24 10.04 -42.69
C LEU A 355 -37.27 9.21 -43.46
N TYR A 356 -37.86 8.23 -42.77
CA TYR A 356 -39.12 7.62 -43.18
C TYR A 356 -40.25 8.58 -42.80
N LEU A 357 -40.72 9.35 -43.78
CA LEU A 357 -41.69 10.43 -43.56
C LEU A 357 -43.09 9.87 -43.32
N THR A 358 -43.72 10.26 -42.22
CA THR A 358 -45.11 9.88 -41.89
C THR A 358 -46.06 11.06 -42.03
N HIS A 359 -45.62 12.27 -41.69
CA HIS A 359 -46.40 13.49 -41.83
C HIS A 359 -45.48 14.64 -42.19
N TYR A 360 -46.03 15.64 -42.87
CA TYR A 360 -45.37 16.92 -43.03
C TYR A 360 -46.39 18.05 -42.81
N THR A 361 -45.90 19.14 -42.25
CA THR A 361 -46.65 20.37 -42.04
C THR A 361 -46.05 21.47 -42.90
N LEU A 362 -46.89 22.25 -43.57
CA LEU A 362 -46.45 23.49 -44.24
C LEU A 362 -47.09 24.69 -43.56
N ARG A 363 -46.38 25.82 -43.62
CA ARG A 363 -46.90 27.15 -43.25
C ARG A 363 -46.81 28.08 -44.44
N HIS A 364 -47.92 28.72 -44.77
CA HIS A 364 -47.98 29.76 -45.80
C HIS A 364 -47.23 31.04 -45.36
N GLY A 365 -46.80 31.85 -46.32
CA GLY A 365 -46.29 33.20 -46.03
C GLY A 365 -47.43 34.11 -45.57
N LEU A 366 -47.32 34.67 -44.35
CA LEU A 366 -48.29 35.63 -43.82
C LEU A 366 -48.22 36.94 -44.64
N ASP A 367 -49.37 37.57 -44.90
CA ASP A 367 -49.59 38.81 -45.68
C ASP A 367 -49.48 38.74 -47.22
N ASN A 368 -49.40 37.54 -47.82
CA ASN A 368 -49.33 37.39 -49.28
C ASN A 368 -50.70 37.35 -50.01
N GLY A 369 -51.73 38.02 -49.46
CA GLY A 369 -52.94 38.40 -50.21
C GLY A 369 -53.68 37.30 -51.00
N GLY A 370 -53.68 36.04 -50.55
CA GLY A 370 -54.53 35.00 -51.12
C GLY A 370 -53.88 34.01 -52.10
N SER A 371 -52.56 33.98 -52.27
CA SER A 371 -51.85 33.03 -53.17
C SER A 371 -51.45 31.70 -52.49
N PHE A 372 -52.41 31.05 -51.83
CA PHE A 372 -52.23 29.75 -51.16
C PHE A 372 -51.92 28.62 -52.15
N LEU A 373 -51.04 27.72 -51.74
CA LEU A 373 -50.69 26.53 -52.50
C LEU A 373 -51.92 25.62 -52.64
N ARG A 374 -52.26 25.24 -53.88
CA ARG A 374 -53.44 24.40 -54.22
C ARG A 374 -53.08 23.10 -54.91
N ASN A 375 -52.14 23.18 -55.86
CA ASN A 375 -51.78 22.09 -56.75
C ASN A 375 -50.28 21.83 -56.66
N TRP A 376 -49.88 20.81 -55.90
CA TRP A 376 -48.47 20.47 -55.70
C TRP A 376 -48.28 18.98 -55.48
N GLN A 377 -47.03 18.54 -55.49
CA GLN A 377 -46.65 17.24 -54.97
C GLN A 377 -45.46 17.38 -54.03
N LEU A 378 -45.46 16.54 -52.99
CA LEU A 378 -44.29 16.33 -52.16
C LEU A 378 -43.47 15.18 -52.74
N GLU A 379 -42.19 15.42 -52.93
CA GLU A 379 -41.22 14.46 -53.43
C GLU A 379 -40.13 14.20 -52.40
N GLY A 380 -39.63 12.96 -52.36
CA GLY A 380 -38.52 12.52 -51.54
C GLY A 380 -37.34 12.09 -52.42
N SER A 381 -36.13 12.36 -51.97
CA SER A 381 -34.91 11.88 -52.63
C SER A 381 -33.83 11.53 -51.61
N PHE A 382 -33.07 10.48 -51.88
CA PHE A 382 -31.93 10.09 -51.06
C PHE A 382 -30.65 10.84 -51.49
N ASP A 383 -30.47 11.02 -52.80
CA ASP A 383 -29.26 11.55 -53.45
C ASP A 383 -29.39 13.01 -53.94
N GLY A 384 -30.61 13.58 -53.92
CA GLY A 384 -30.93 14.90 -54.46
C GLY A 384 -31.14 14.94 -55.98
N SER A 385 -30.98 13.80 -56.67
CA SER A 385 -31.04 13.68 -58.13
C SER A 385 -32.23 12.83 -58.60
N THR A 386 -32.46 11.70 -57.93
CA THR A 386 -33.58 10.79 -58.20
C THR A 386 -34.71 11.09 -57.23
N TRP A 387 -35.87 11.47 -57.74
CA TRP A 387 -37.01 11.94 -56.93
C TRP A 387 -38.20 11.01 -57.06
N GLU A 388 -38.75 10.59 -55.91
CA GLU A 388 -39.98 9.80 -55.81
C GLU A 388 -41.12 10.68 -55.31
N VAL A 389 -42.33 10.49 -55.85
CA VAL A 389 -43.50 11.26 -55.41
C VAL A 389 -44.11 10.60 -54.16
N LEU A 390 -44.05 11.31 -53.03
CA LEU A 390 -44.59 10.85 -51.75
C LEU A 390 -46.08 11.18 -51.57
N LYS A 391 -46.52 12.33 -52.09
CA LYS A 391 -47.93 12.73 -52.05
C LYS A 391 -48.28 13.71 -53.15
N LYS A 392 -49.47 13.56 -53.76
CA LYS A 392 -50.02 14.47 -54.78
C LYS A 392 -51.20 15.24 -54.20
N HIS A 393 -51.27 16.53 -54.51
CA HIS A 393 -52.34 17.43 -54.10
C HIS A 393 -52.95 18.09 -55.33
N HIS A 394 -54.27 17.99 -55.42
CA HIS A 394 -55.07 18.60 -56.47
C HIS A 394 -56.13 19.49 -55.82
N ASN A 395 -56.09 20.77 -56.13
CA ASN A 395 -56.96 21.81 -55.59
C ASN A 395 -57.17 21.72 -54.05
N ASP A 396 -56.10 21.43 -53.30
CA ASP A 396 -56.17 21.22 -51.86
C ASP A 396 -56.45 22.53 -51.13
N SER A 397 -57.53 22.55 -50.35
CA SER A 397 -58.05 23.73 -49.68
C SER A 397 -57.60 23.90 -48.23
N LYS A 398 -56.79 22.99 -47.67
CA LYS A 398 -56.44 23.01 -46.24
C LYS A 398 -55.67 24.26 -45.82
N LEU A 399 -54.79 24.77 -46.69
CA LEU A 399 -54.19 26.09 -46.51
C LEU A 399 -55.15 27.15 -47.07
N CYS A 400 -55.78 27.94 -46.21
CA CYS A 400 -56.65 29.03 -46.65
C CYS A 400 -56.85 30.09 -45.56
N GLU A 401 -57.05 31.33 -45.99
CA GLU A 401 -57.51 32.42 -45.13
C GLU A 401 -59.05 32.41 -45.02
N PRO A 402 -59.65 32.78 -43.86
CA PRO A 402 -59.02 33.12 -42.58
C PRO A 402 -58.70 31.91 -41.69
N SER A 403 -59.00 30.70 -42.17
CA SER A 403 -59.13 29.53 -41.29
C SER A 403 -57.81 28.92 -40.83
N SER A 404 -56.80 28.78 -41.71
CA SER A 404 -55.51 28.22 -41.33
C SER A 404 -54.37 28.55 -42.30
N TYR A 405 -53.30 29.13 -41.73
CA TYR A 405 -52.03 29.36 -42.42
C TYR A 405 -51.07 28.17 -42.33
N THR A 406 -51.40 27.16 -41.50
CA THR A 406 -50.67 25.90 -41.42
C THR A 406 -51.57 24.73 -41.75
N ALA A 407 -51.01 23.68 -42.33
CA ALA A 407 -51.75 22.44 -42.49
C ALA A 407 -50.78 21.27 -42.48
N THR A 408 -51.27 20.14 -42.00
CA THR A 408 -50.55 18.87 -41.96
C THR A 408 -51.23 17.83 -42.84
N TRP A 409 -50.41 17.02 -43.50
CA TRP A 409 -50.87 15.88 -44.28
C TRP A 409 -50.10 14.62 -43.90
N PRO A 410 -50.80 13.49 -43.71
CA PRO A 410 -50.18 12.19 -43.57
C PRO A 410 -49.65 11.70 -44.92
N ILE A 411 -48.57 10.93 -44.86
CA ILE A 411 -48.02 10.13 -45.96
C ILE A 411 -48.62 8.73 -45.83
N GLU A 412 -49.12 8.21 -46.95
CA GLU A 412 -49.79 6.92 -47.02
C GLU A 412 -48.94 5.97 -47.85
N GLY A 413 -48.90 4.69 -47.45
CA GLY A 413 -48.14 3.65 -48.15
C GLY A 413 -46.72 3.44 -47.62
N GLU A 414 -46.03 2.46 -48.21
CA GLU A 414 -44.62 2.20 -47.93
C GLU A 414 -43.77 3.25 -48.64
N VAL A 415 -43.12 4.11 -47.85
CA VAL A 415 -42.21 5.13 -48.34
C VAL A 415 -40.78 4.82 -47.92
N GLY A 416 -39.83 5.04 -48.82
CA GLY A 416 -38.40 4.93 -48.54
C GLY A 416 -37.90 5.97 -47.52
N ALA A 417 -36.66 5.80 -47.06
CA ALA A 417 -35.98 6.78 -46.25
C ALA A 417 -35.31 7.84 -47.13
N TYR A 418 -35.69 9.10 -46.95
CA TYR A 418 -35.19 10.20 -47.78
C TYR A 418 -34.43 11.24 -46.97
N ARG A 419 -33.45 11.87 -47.60
CA ARG A 419 -32.69 12.99 -47.02
C ARG A 419 -33.24 14.34 -47.50
N PHE A 420 -33.68 14.37 -48.75
CA PHE A 420 -34.20 15.56 -49.44
C PHE A 420 -35.72 15.46 -49.57
N PHE A 421 -36.40 16.57 -49.31
CA PHE A 421 -37.85 16.68 -49.42
C PHE A 421 -38.18 17.95 -50.21
N ARG A 422 -38.91 17.81 -51.31
CA ARG A 422 -39.22 18.91 -52.22
C ARG A 422 -40.71 19.05 -52.46
N VAL A 423 -41.22 20.26 -52.29
CA VAL A 423 -42.59 20.65 -52.66
C VAL A 423 -42.52 21.26 -54.06
N VAL A 424 -43.16 20.62 -55.03
CA VAL A 424 -43.16 21.05 -56.44
C VAL A 424 -44.58 21.46 -56.85
N GLN A 425 -44.73 22.69 -57.35
CA GLN A 425 -46.01 23.17 -57.86
C GLN A 425 -46.37 22.47 -59.18
N LYS A 426 -47.56 21.87 -59.24
CA LYS A 426 -48.07 21.16 -60.42
C LYS A 426 -49.29 21.82 -61.08
N GLY A 427 -49.77 22.90 -60.49
CA GLY A 427 -50.81 23.75 -61.05
C GLY A 427 -50.86 25.09 -60.34
N LYS A 428 -51.81 25.93 -60.70
CA LYS A 428 -51.91 27.29 -60.17
C LYS A 428 -52.29 27.30 -58.67
N ASN A 429 -51.88 28.35 -57.97
CA ASN A 429 -52.26 28.65 -56.59
C ASN A 429 -53.70 29.22 -56.53
N SER A 430 -54.22 29.60 -55.36
CA SER A 430 -55.59 30.11 -55.23
C SER A 430 -55.86 31.46 -55.90
N SER A 431 -54.83 32.21 -56.27
CA SER A 431 -54.94 33.43 -57.07
C SER A 431 -54.88 33.17 -58.57
N ASN A 432 -54.93 31.91 -59.00
CA ASN A 432 -54.83 31.49 -60.40
C ASN A 432 -53.47 31.85 -61.05
N GLU A 433 -52.40 31.89 -60.26
CA GLU A 433 -51.02 32.18 -60.65
C GLU A 433 -50.07 31.01 -60.34
N TYR A 434 -48.85 31.05 -60.86
CA TYR A 434 -47.75 30.21 -60.41
C TYR A 434 -46.94 30.91 -59.30
N GLY A 435 -46.03 30.17 -58.67
CA GLY A 435 -45.30 30.61 -57.49
C GLY A 435 -45.82 29.95 -56.22
N ILE A 436 -44.88 29.58 -55.36
CA ILE A 436 -45.06 28.99 -54.04
C ILE A 436 -44.59 29.97 -52.98
N TYR A 437 -45.45 30.26 -52.02
CA TYR A 437 -45.16 31.12 -50.88
C TYR A 437 -45.28 30.33 -49.57
N LEU A 438 -44.14 30.12 -48.90
CA LEU A 438 -44.02 29.31 -47.70
C LEU A 438 -43.11 30.02 -46.69
N SER A 439 -43.44 29.87 -45.41
CA SER A 439 -42.68 30.43 -44.30
C SER A 439 -42.34 29.39 -43.23
N GLY A 440 -42.59 28.10 -43.50
CA GLY A 440 -42.36 27.03 -42.54
C GLY A 440 -42.61 25.65 -43.14
N ILE A 441 -41.78 24.70 -42.73
CA ILE A 441 -41.98 23.26 -42.92
C ILE A 441 -41.59 22.51 -41.65
N GLU A 442 -42.33 21.47 -41.33
CA GLU A 442 -42.00 20.54 -40.26
C GLU A 442 -42.22 19.11 -40.76
N LEU A 443 -41.32 18.20 -40.39
CA LEU A 443 -41.32 16.80 -40.87
C LEU A 443 -41.43 15.85 -39.68
N TYR A 444 -42.16 14.75 -39.85
CA TYR A 444 -42.45 13.78 -38.80
C TYR A 444 -42.25 12.35 -39.33
N GLY A 445 -41.82 11.43 -38.47
CA GLY A 445 -41.61 10.03 -38.83
C GLY A 445 -40.40 9.40 -38.13
N VAL A 446 -39.80 8.39 -38.75
CA VAL A 446 -38.66 7.66 -38.17
C VAL A 446 -37.36 8.17 -38.77
N LEU A 447 -36.60 8.93 -37.98
CA LEU A 447 -35.31 9.48 -38.37
C LEU A 447 -34.21 8.46 -38.11
N MET A 448 -33.61 7.96 -39.18
CA MET A 448 -32.46 7.06 -39.15
C MET A 448 -31.18 7.89 -39.18
N LYS A 449 -30.22 7.52 -38.33
CA LYS A 449 -28.86 8.03 -38.42
C LYS A 449 -28.08 7.07 -39.32
N GLY A 450 -27.62 7.54 -40.47
CA GLY A 450 -26.75 6.77 -41.35
C GLY A 450 -25.40 6.51 -40.68
N TYR A 451 -24.88 5.30 -40.88
CA TYR A 451 -23.46 5.01 -40.64
C TYR A 451 -22.68 5.70 -41.76
N ASN A 452 -22.13 6.87 -41.49
CA ASN A 452 -21.01 7.31 -42.30
C ASN A 452 -19.83 6.42 -41.89
N SER A 453 -19.56 5.43 -42.75
CA SER A 453 -18.31 4.67 -42.83
C SER A 453 -17.09 5.58 -42.89
#